data_AF-A0A954Q8Z8-F1
#
_entry.id   AF-A0A954Q8Z8-F1
#
_cell.length_a   1.000
_cell.length_b   1.000
_cell.length_c   1.000
_cell.angle_alpha   90.00
_cell.angle_beta   90.00
_cell.angle_gamma   90.00
#
_symmetry.space_group_name_H-M   'P 1'
#
loop_
_entity.id
_entity.type
_entity.pdbx_description
1 polymer ?
#
loop_
_entity_poly.entity_id
_entity_poly.type
_entity_poly.pdbx_seq_one_letter_code
_entity_poly.pdbx_strand_id
1 'polypeptide(L)'
;MQSSRLFTLSMALALVAIMTVQVDAQQGRPQGGRGQGGRGGAPGGGFGGPGGGGKLGLLRIDAVKKELELLDEQSADIEKLNEELRSQRSGDGPDFRNMSDEERRAAIEKFRADREALSEAEREKQDEERRAKQRELQQQADAKLADILLPHQMDRLSQIELQTQGIRALTTEEVAKELGLSDKVKADVEAEIQASGEKMRSEMQALFQGGNREGLREKMEELRKGIEGNVLAKLTQSQRDKFAEMKGEPFEMPQFGFGGPGGQRGGDGGGGQRTRGGDGGGRPQRPAQ
;
A
#
# COMPACT_ATOMS: atom_id res chain seq x y z
N MET A 1 -2.38 -23.33 61.37
CA MET A 1 -1.49 -24.02 60.42
C MET A 1 -1.57 -23.27 59.10
N GLN A 2 -0.44 -22.66 58.72
CA GLN A 2 -0.27 -21.80 57.54
C GLN A 2 0.10 -22.63 56.31
N SER A 3 -0.28 -22.18 55.11
CA SER A 3 0.50 -22.38 53.88
C SER A 3 0.08 -21.38 52.78
N SER A 4 0.67 -20.20 52.92
CA SER A 4 1.29 -19.30 51.94
C SER A 4 1.03 -19.47 50.44
N ARG A 5 0.62 -18.35 49.84
CA ARG A 5 0.59 -18.00 48.41
C ARG A 5 2.02 -17.79 47.89
N LEU A 6 2.33 -18.33 46.71
CA LEU A 6 3.58 -18.07 45.97
C LEU A 6 3.32 -16.97 44.93
N PHE A 7 3.91 -15.81 45.14
CA PHE A 7 4.04 -14.71 44.17
C PHE A 7 5.51 -14.68 43.74
N THR A 8 5.79 -15.06 42.50
CA THR A 8 7.14 -15.03 41.92
C THR A 8 7.36 -13.68 41.24
N LEU A 9 8.16 -12.83 41.88
CA LEU A 9 8.65 -11.55 41.39
C LEU A 9 10.01 -11.83 40.69
N SER A 10 10.11 -11.67 39.38
CA SER A 10 11.38 -11.77 38.65
C SER A 10 11.81 -10.40 38.16
N MET A 11 12.82 -9.88 38.84
CA MET A 11 13.50 -8.60 38.66
C MET A 11 14.41 -8.65 37.41
N ALA A 12 14.09 -7.88 36.37
CA ALA A 12 14.94 -7.72 35.20
C ALA A 12 15.98 -6.62 35.45
N LEU A 13 17.24 -7.04 35.62
CA LEU A 13 18.39 -6.17 35.84
C LEU A 13 18.90 -5.63 34.49
N ALA A 14 18.88 -4.32 34.32
CA ALA A 14 19.44 -3.64 33.16
C ALA A 14 20.97 -3.56 33.26
N LEU A 15 21.68 -4.13 32.29
CA LEU A 15 23.12 -3.93 32.07
C LEU A 15 23.32 -3.20 30.73
N VAL A 16 23.60 -1.90 30.85
CA VAL A 16 24.01 -1.04 29.72
C VAL A 16 25.50 -1.25 29.48
N ALA A 17 25.84 -1.91 28.36
CA ALA A 17 27.21 -1.97 27.85
C ALA A 17 27.40 -0.87 26.81
N ILE A 18 28.20 0.14 27.15
CA ILE A 18 28.63 1.20 26.23
C ILE A 18 29.81 0.64 25.42
N MET A 19 29.58 0.35 24.13
CA MET A 19 30.65 0.15 23.16
C MET A 19 30.78 1.41 22.31
N THR A 20 31.92 2.08 22.46
CA THR A 20 32.37 3.17 21.59
C THR A 20 32.84 2.59 20.26
N VAL A 21 32.13 2.89 19.17
CA VAL A 21 32.61 2.60 17.81
C VAL A 21 33.39 3.81 17.32
N GLN A 22 34.68 3.61 17.05
CA GLN A 22 35.53 4.58 16.36
C GLN A 22 35.07 4.67 14.90
N VAL A 23 34.70 5.88 14.46
CA VAL A 23 34.40 6.18 13.05
C VAL A 23 35.70 6.62 12.39
N ASP A 24 36.33 5.71 11.65
CA ASP A 24 37.39 6.09 10.71
C ASP A 24 36.74 6.71 9.46
N ALA A 25 36.97 8.00 9.30
CA ALA A 25 36.56 8.78 8.14
C ALA A 25 37.42 8.41 6.91
N GLN A 26 37.01 7.39 6.16
CA GLN A 26 37.53 7.19 4.80
C GLN A 26 36.82 8.12 3.81
N GLN A 27 37.52 9.19 3.44
CA GLN A 27 37.21 10.07 2.31
C GLN A 27 37.12 9.27 1.00
N GLY A 28 35.90 8.90 0.62
CA GLY A 28 35.54 8.46 -0.72
C GLY A 28 35.37 9.65 -1.66
N ARG A 29 36.17 9.68 -2.74
CA ARG A 29 36.18 10.71 -3.78
C ARG A 29 34.81 10.81 -4.50
N PRO A 30 34.34 12.01 -4.89
CA PRO A 30 33.10 12.15 -5.66
C PRO A 30 33.32 11.68 -7.11
N GLN A 31 32.85 10.47 -7.42
CA GLN A 31 32.77 10.00 -8.79
C GLN A 31 31.48 10.49 -9.43
N GLY A 32 31.60 11.57 -10.22
CA GLY A 32 30.54 12.02 -11.11
C GLY A 32 30.18 10.91 -12.11
N GLY A 33 28.94 10.43 -12.01
CA GLY A 33 28.38 9.39 -12.85
C GLY A 33 27.00 9.81 -13.36
N ARG A 34 26.99 10.27 -14.61
CA ARG A 34 25.85 10.39 -15.55
C ARG A 34 24.51 9.88 -15.04
N GLY A 35 23.56 10.82 -14.86
CA GLY A 35 22.15 10.54 -14.65
C GLY A 35 21.58 9.70 -15.79
N GLN A 36 21.32 8.43 -15.48
CA GLN A 36 20.59 7.48 -16.31
C GLN A 36 19.36 7.05 -15.52
N GLY A 37 18.18 7.21 -16.12
CA GLY A 37 16.99 6.46 -15.74
C GLY A 37 16.17 7.02 -14.58
N GLY A 38 15.60 8.22 -14.74
CA GLY A 38 14.43 8.64 -13.96
C GLY A 38 13.20 7.84 -14.39
N ARG A 39 13.05 6.63 -13.82
CA ARG A 39 11.84 5.80 -13.85
C ARG A 39 10.73 6.57 -13.11
N GLY A 40 10.17 7.58 -13.77
CA GLY A 40 9.07 8.40 -13.28
C GLY A 40 7.77 7.63 -13.33
N GLY A 41 7.55 6.77 -12.33
CA GLY A 41 6.19 6.36 -11.99
C GLY A 41 5.43 7.64 -11.62
N ALA A 42 4.37 7.94 -12.36
CA ALA A 42 3.56 9.14 -12.14
C ALA A 42 3.11 9.21 -10.67
N PRO A 43 3.33 10.35 -9.99
CA PRO A 43 2.88 10.55 -8.61
C PRO A 43 1.38 10.86 -8.63
N GLY A 44 0.51 9.84 -8.67
CA GLY A 44 -0.92 10.12 -8.72
C GLY A 44 -1.86 8.97 -9.05
N GLY A 45 -1.60 7.76 -8.59
CA GLY A 45 -2.55 6.67 -8.75
C GLY A 45 -2.00 5.34 -8.27
N GLY A 46 -2.57 4.79 -7.21
CA GLY A 46 -2.29 3.42 -6.79
C GLY A 46 -1.23 3.27 -5.70
N PHE A 47 -1.37 3.98 -4.58
CA PHE A 47 -0.92 3.42 -3.29
C PHE A 47 -2.08 2.62 -2.68
N GLY A 48 -2.59 1.66 -3.45
CA GLY A 48 -3.46 0.61 -2.96
C GLY A 48 -2.59 -0.39 -2.23
N GLY A 49 -2.24 -0.06 -0.98
CA GLY A 49 -1.62 -1.04 -0.09
C GLY A 49 -2.51 -2.28 0.04
N PRO A 50 -2.03 -3.36 0.67
CA PRO A 50 -2.71 -4.66 0.76
C PRO A 50 -4.13 -4.71 1.35
N GLY A 51 -4.78 -3.58 1.66
CA GLY A 51 -6.18 -3.45 2.06
C GLY A 51 -6.99 -2.40 1.26
N GLY A 52 -6.44 -1.87 0.15
CA GLY A 52 -7.06 -0.79 -0.65
C GLY A 52 -8.25 -1.20 -1.54
N GLY A 53 -8.77 -2.41 -1.38
CA GLY A 53 -9.86 -2.98 -2.18
C GLY A 53 -10.98 -3.63 -1.38
N GLY A 54 -11.05 -3.38 -0.07
CA GLY A 54 -12.01 -3.99 0.86
C GLY A 54 -11.85 -5.51 1.00
N LYS A 55 -12.88 -6.18 1.54
CA LYS A 55 -12.96 -7.65 1.71
C LYS A 55 -12.53 -8.43 0.46
N LEU A 56 -13.05 -8.04 -0.71
CA LEU A 56 -12.72 -8.68 -1.99
C LEU A 56 -11.24 -8.55 -2.37
N GLY A 57 -10.58 -7.45 -1.99
CA GLY A 57 -9.14 -7.27 -2.17
C GLY A 57 -8.32 -8.23 -1.32
N LEU A 58 -8.75 -8.51 -0.08
CA LEU A 58 -8.09 -9.44 0.84
C LEU A 58 -8.19 -10.88 0.37
N LEU A 59 -9.31 -11.25 -0.25
CA LEU A 59 -9.52 -12.59 -0.82
C LEU A 59 -8.61 -12.88 -2.03
N ARG A 60 -7.80 -11.93 -2.49
CA ARG A 60 -6.74 -12.19 -3.48
C ARG A 60 -5.44 -12.69 -2.86
N ILE A 61 -5.38 -12.73 -1.53
CA ILE A 61 -4.19 -13.09 -0.77
C ILE A 61 -4.34 -14.55 -0.33
N ASP A 62 -3.42 -15.42 -0.77
CA ASP A 62 -3.49 -16.85 -0.47
C ASP A 62 -3.47 -17.13 1.04
N ALA A 63 -2.74 -16.34 1.82
CA ALA A 63 -2.73 -16.45 3.28
C ALA A 63 -4.13 -16.21 3.89
N VAL A 64 -4.88 -15.24 3.36
CA VAL A 64 -6.25 -14.95 3.80
C VAL A 64 -7.19 -16.07 3.35
N LYS A 65 -7.09 -16.55 2.11
CA LYS A 65 -7.90 -17.69 1.64
C LYS A 65 -7.69 -18.93 2.52
N LYS A 66 -6.45 -19.21 2.93
CA LYS A 66 -6.10 -20.33 3.81
C LYS A 66 -6.63 -20.13 5.23
N GLU A 67 -6.49 -18.92 5.79
CA GLU A 67 -7.03 -18.57 7.11
C GLU A 67 -8.55 -18.75 7.17
N LEU A 68 -9.25 -18.49 6.07
CA LEU A 68 -10.69 -18.68 5.95
C LEU A 68 -11.08 -20.11 5.55
N GLU A 69 -10.11 -21.00 5.34
CA GLU A 69 -10.32 -22.38 4.90
C GLU A 69 -11.28 -22.46 3.69
N LEU A 70 -11.10 -21.57 2.72
CA LEU A 70 -12.01 -21.49 1.57
C LEU A 70 -11.98 -22.78 0.77
N LEU A 71 -13.18 -23.29 0.45
CA LEU A 71 -13.33 -24.41 -0.46
C LEU A 71 -12.99 -23.99 -1.90
N ASP A 72 -12.66 -24.97 -2.74
CA ASP A 72 -12.34 -24.73 -4.15
C ASP A 72 -13.51 -24.06 -4.90
N GLU A 73 -14.74 -24.47 -4.59
CA GLU A 73 -15.96 -23.89 -5.17
C GLU A 73 -16.15 -22.42 -4.76
N GLN A 74 -15.98 -22.10 -3.47
CA GLN A 74 -16.04 -20.72 -2.97
C GLN A 74 -14.95 -19.86 -3.62
N SER A 75 -13.75 -20.41 -3.78
CA SER A 75 -12.64 -19.72 -4.45
C SER A 75 -12.96 -19.42 -5.92
N ALA A 76 -13.53 -20.38 -6.63
CA ALA A 76 -13.95 -20.20 -8.02
C ALA A 76 -15.06 -19.13 -8.16
N ASP A 77 -16.02 -19.09 -7.23
CA ASP A 77 -17.09 -18.09 -7.26
C ASP A 77 -16.59 -16.70 -6.88
N ILE A 78 -15.64 -16.58 -5.96
CA ILE A 78 -14.95 -15.32 -5.65
C ILE A 78 -14.14 -14.81 -6.85
N GLU A 79 -13.56 -15.70 -7.65
CA GLU A 79 -12.84 -15.34 -8.87
C GLU A 79 -13.80 -14.79 -9.94
N LYS A 80 -14.93 -15.46 -10.19
CA LYS A 80 -16.00 -14.95 -11.07
C LYS A 80 -16.51 -13.59 -10.59
N LEU A 81 -16.74 -13.43 -9.28
CA LEU A 81 -17.15 -12.15 -8.70
C LEU A 81 -16.11 -11.05 -8.94
N ASN A 82 -14.82 -11.36 -8.79
CA ASN A 82 -13.74 -10.43 -9.08
C ASN A 82 -13.70 -10.00 -10.55
N GLU A 83 -13.94 -10.92 -11.48
CA GLU A 83 -13.99 -10.63 -12.92
C GLU A 83 -15.18 -9.74 -13.27
N GLU A 84 -16.36 -10.08 -12.75
CA GLU A 84 -17.58 -9.29 -12.91
C GLU A 84 -17.37 -7.86 -12.41
N LEU A 85 -16.93 -7.68 -11.16
CA LEU A 85 -16.72 -6.35 -10.58
C LEU A 85 -15.56 -5.59 -11.24
N ARG A 86 -14.56 -6.29 -11.75
CA ARG A 86 -13.47 -5.65 -12.51
C ARG A 86 -13.99 -5.06 -13.82
N SER A 87 -14.86 -5.75 -14.55
CA SER A 87 -15.48 -5.17 -15.76
C SER A 87 -16.28 -3.90 -15.46
N GLN A 88 -16.97 -3.86 -14.32
CA GLN A 88 -17.71 -2.67 -13.86
C GLN A 88 -16.80 -1.51 -13.41
N ARG A 89 -15.63 -1.82 -12.81
CA ARG A 89 -14.62 -0.83 -12.43
C ARG A 89 -13.85 -0.26 -13.61
N SER A 90 -13.52 -1.10 -14.59
CA SER A 90 -12.71 -0.71 -15.74
C SER A 90 -13.39 0.37 -16.59
N GLY A 91 -14.74 0.38 -16.67
CA GLY A 91 -15.49 1.38 -17.44
C GLY A 91 -14.96 1.57 -18.87
N ASP A 92 -15.27 2.70 -19.50
CA ASP A 92 -14.67 3.13 -20.79
C ASP A 92 -13.25 3.71 -20.63
N GLY A 93 -12.56 3.39 -19.53
CA GLY A 93 -11.22 3.88 -19.24
C GLY A 93 -10.15 3.19 -20.10
N PRO A 94 -8.97 3.83 -20.29
CA PRO A 94 -7.84 3.19 -20.97
C PRO A 94 -7.42 1.89 -20.28
N ASP A 95 -7.37 0.77 -21.02
CA ASP A 95 -6.83 -0.49 -20.50
C ASP A 95 -5.29 -0.47 -20.44
N PHE A 96 -4.78 0.17 -19.40
CA PHE A 96 -3.34 0.33 -19.18
C PHE A 96 -2.54 -0.99 -19.10
N ARG A 97 -3.20 -2.14 -18.89
CA ARG A 97 -2.53 -3.45 -18.80
C ARG A 97 -2.12 -3.97 -20.16
N ASN A 98 -2.91 -3.70 -21.20
CA ASN A 98 -2.70 -4.20 -22.55
C ASN A 98 -2.08 -3.16 -23.50
N MET A 99 -1.86 -1.93 -23.02
CA MET A 99 -1.18 -0.86 -23.78
C MET A 99 0.33 -1.04 -23.82
N SER A 100 0.94 -0.61 -24.92
CA SER A 100 2.39 -0.40 -25.00
C SER A 100 2.86 0.69 -24.03
N ASP A 101 4.17 0.74 -23.76
CA ASP A 101 4.74 1.74 -22.86
C ASP A 101 4.55 3.18 -23.37
N GLU A 102 4.55 3.38 -24.70
CA GLU A 102 4.35 4.67 -25.33
C GLU A 102 2.88 5.13 -25.20
N GLU A 103 1.94 4.25 -25.53
CA GLU A 103 0.50 4.52 -25.37
C GLU A 103 0.14 4.78 -23.90
N ARG A 104 0.71 4.00 -22.97
CA ARG A 104 0.51 4.19 -21.54
C ARG A 104 1.00 5.57 -21.10
N ARG A 105 2.16 6.03 -21.58
CA ARG A 105 2.71 7.36 -21.26
C ARG A 105 1.82 8.46 -21.80
N ALA A 106 1.43 8.39 -23.06
CA ALA A 106 0.55 9.36 -23.70
C ALA A 106 -0.81 9.45 -22.98
N ALA A 107 -1.38 8.30 -22.58
CA ALA A 107 -2.63 8.26 -21.83
C ALA A 107 -2.50 8.89 -20.43
N ILE A 108 -1.39 8.65 -19.72
CA ILE A 108 -1.12 9.28 -18.42
C ILE A 108 -0.93 10.79 -18.56
N GLU A 109 -0.17 11.24 -19.57
CA GLU A 109 0.04 12.67 -19.84
C GLU A 109 -1.28 13.37 -20.15
N LYS A 110 -2.10 12.78 -21.02
CA LYS A 110 -3.44 13.26 -21.31
C LYS A 110 -4.30 13.34 -20.05
N PHE A 111 -4.36 12.26 -19.27
CA PHE A 111 -5.13 12.25 -18.02
C PHE A 111 -4.68 13.34 -17.05
N ARG A 112 -3.36 13.59 -16.96
CA ARG A 112 -2.82 14.66 -16.14
C ARG A 112 -3.23 16.04 -16.65
N ALA A 113 -3.08 16.29 -17.95
CA ALA A 113 -3.47 17.54 -18.58
C ALA A 113 -4.98 17.81 -18.43
N ASP A 114 -5.82 16.80 -18.69
CA ASP A 114 -7.27 16.88 -18.52
C ASP A 114 -7.62 17.21 -17.06
N ARG A 115 -6.98 16.53 -16.09
CA ARG A 115 -7.19 16.81 -14.67
C ARG A 115 -6.71 18.20 -14.27
N GLU A 116 -5.60 18.68 -14.83
CA GLU A 116 -5.07 20.02 -14.59
C GLU A 116 -5.95 21.13 -15.22
N ALA A 117 -6.66 20.82 -16.31
CA ALA A 117 -7.59 21.74 -16.96
C ALA A 117 -8.92 21.92 -16.19
N LEU A 118 -9.30 20.96 -15.34
CA LEU A 118 -10.49 21.06 -14.50
C LEU A 118 -10.29 22.08 -13.38
N SER A 119 -11.35 22.83 -13.08
CA SER A 119 -11.43 23.66 -11.86
C SER A 119 -11.40 22.80 -10.60
N GLU A 120 -11.10 23.41 -9.45
CA GLU A 120 -11.07 22.72 -8.15
C GLU A 120 -12.42 22.07 -7.82
N ALA A 121 -13.53 22.79 -8.04
CA ALA A 121 -14.88 22.29 -7.83
C ALA A 121 -15.22 21.09 -8.75
N GLU A 122 -14.79 21.11 -10.01
CA GLU A 122 -15.00 19.98 -10.92
C GLU A 122 -14.17 18.76 -10.53
N ARG A 123 -12.93 18.96 -10.07
CA ARG A 123 -12.09 17.88 -9.55
C ARG A 123 -12.71 17.25 -8.31
N GLU A 124 -13.17 18.07 -7.37
CA GLU A 124 -13.83 17.61 -6.14
C GLU A 124 -15.07 16.78 -6.46
N LYS A 125 -15.91 17.26 -7.37
CA LYS A 125 -17.11 16.54 -7.82
C LYS A 125 -16.76 15.20 -8.46
N GLN A 126 -15.78 15.16 -9.37
CA GLN A 126 -15.32 13.90 -9.96
C GLN A 126 -14.73 12.94 -8.93
N ASP A 127 -13.98 13.46 -7.94
CA ASP A 127 -13.44 12.67 -6.84
C ASP A 127 -14.55 12.11 -5.93
N GLU A 128 -15.62 12.87 -5.68
CA GLU A 128 -16.81 12.40 -4.96
C GLU A 128 -17.57 11.31 -5.73
N GLU A 129 -17.84 11.53 -7.02
CA GLU A 129 -18.51 10.53 -7.88
C GLU A 129 -17.70 9.22 -7.95
N ARG A 130 -16.37 9.31 -8.10
CA ARG A 130 -15.50 8.13 -8.04
C ARG A 130 -15.58 7.41 -6.70
N ARG A 131 -15.56 8.16 -5.58
CA ARG A 131 -15.68 7.59 -4.23
C ARG A 131 -17.05 6.93 -4.03
N ALA A 132 -18.13 7.55 -4.50
CA ALA A 132 -19.48 7.00 -4.44
C ALA A 132 -19.59 5.69 -5.22
N LYS A 133 -19.13 5.66 -6.49
CA LYS A 133 -19.10 4.45 -7.31
C LYS A 133 -18.25 3.35 -6.67
N GLN A 134 -17.11 3.70 -6.07
CA GLN A 134 -16.28 2.73 -5.37
C GLN A 134 -16.97 2.13 -4.14
N ARG A 135 -17.70 2.95 -3.37
CA ARG A 135 -18.51 2.49 -2.23
C ARG A 135 -19.63 1.56 -2.68
N GLU A 136 -20.35 1.91 -3.73
CA GLU A 136 -21.41 1.07 -4.28
C GLU A 136 -20.88 -0.30 -4.71
N LEU A 137 -19.78 -0.33 -5.47
CA LEU A 137 -19.15 -1.58 -5.89
C LEU A 137 -18.63 -2.41 -4.70
N GLN A 138 -18.20 -1.76 -3.62
CA GLN A 138 -17.80 -2.44 -2.40
C GLN A 138 -19.01 -3.10 -1.72
N GLN A 139 -20.12 -2.36 -1.57
CA GLN A 139 -21.36 -2.89 -0.99
C GLN A 139 -21.92 -4.06 -1.80
N GLN A 140 -21.89 -3.95 -3.14
CA GLN A 140 -22.28 -5.05 -4.01
C GLN A 140 -21.37 -6.27 -3.85
N ALA A 141 -20.05 -6.06 -3.71
CA ALA A 141 -19.11 -7.14 -3.44
C ALA A 141 -19.41 -7.82 -2.10
N ASP A 142 -19.61 -7.03 -1.04
CA ASP A 142 -19.86 -7.55 0.31
C ASP A 142 -21.16 -8.34 0.39
N ALA A 143 -22.22 -7.89 -0.29
CA ALA A 143 -23.49 -8.61 -0.39
C ALA A 143 -23.31 -9.97 -1.08
N LYS A 144 -22.65 -10.01 -2.24
CA LYS A 144 -22.41 -11.27 -2.95
C LYS A 144 -21.45 -12.20 -2.20
N LEU A 145 -20.48 -11.65 -1.47
CA LEU A 145 -19.60 -12.45 -0.62
C LEU A 145 -20.38 -13.11 0.52
N ALA A 146 -21.40 -12.46 1.08
CA ALA A 146 -22.24 -13.06 2.11
C ALA A 146 -23.06 -14.26 1.62
N ASP A 147 -23.35 -14.34 0.31
CA ASP A 147 -24.00 -15.50 -0.30
C ASP A 147 -23.01 -16.66 -0.58
N ILE A 148 -21.72 -16.36 -0.79
CA ILE A 148 -20.68 -17.35 -1.11
C ILE A 148 -20.01 -17.91 0.15
N LEU A 149 -19.80 -17.06 1.16
CA LEU A 149 -19.06 -17.38 2.37
C LEU A 149 -20.00 -17.87 3.48
N LEU A 150 -19.51 -18.81 4.28
CA LEU A 150 -20.20 -19.19 5.52
C LEU A 150 -20.11 -18.05 6.55
N PRO A 151 -21.06 -17.94 7.50
CA PRO A 151 -21.07 -16.84 8.47
C PRO A 151 -19.74 -16.63 9.20
N HIS A 152 -19.13 -17.72 9.69
CA HIS A 152 -17.84 -17.64 10.40
C HIS A 152 -16.68 -17.19 9.49
N GLN A 153 -16.71 -17.49 8.18
CA GLN A 153 -15.70 -17.02 7.23
C GLN A 153 -15.88 -15.52 6.96
N MET A 154 -17.13 -15.05 6.88
CA MET A 154 -17.41 -13.62 6.71
C MET A 154 -17.03 -12.82 7.96
N ASP A 155 -17.28 -13.36 9.16
CA ASP A 155 -16.85 -12.75 10.43
C ASP A 155 -15.32 -12.65 10.48
N ARG A 156 -14.61 -13.75 10.18
CA ARG A 156 -13.15 -13.76 10.16
C ARG A 156 -12.57 -12.82 9.10
N LEU A 157 -13.17 -12.76 7.92
CA LEU A 157 -12.78 -11.82 6.87
C LEU A 157 -12.96 -10.36 7.30
N SER A 158 -14.05 -10.06 8.00
CA SER A 158 -14.33 -8.71 8.53
C SER A 158 -13.33 -8.33 9.63
N GLN A 159 -12.93 -9.27 10.48
CA GLN A 159 -11.84 -9.07 11.46
C GLN A 159 -10.50 -8.76 10.77
N ILE A 160 -10.12 -9.54 9.75
CA ILE A 160 -8.89 -9.31 8.99
C ILE A 160 -8.96 -7.95 8.29
N GLU A 161 -10.10 -7.60 7.69
CA GLU A 161 -10.30 -6.29 7.10
C GLU A 161 -10.10 -5.16 8.12
N LEU A 162 -10.70 -5.29 9.31
CA LEU A 162 -10.55 -4.33 10.39
C LEU A 162 -9.09 -4.15 10.81
N GLN A 163 -8.33 -5.24 10.89
CA GLN A 163 -6.89 -5.22 11.20
C GLN A 163 -6.06 -4.55 10.10
N THR A 164 -6.37 -4.83 8.82
CA THR A 164 -5.64 -4.25 7.68
C THR A 164 -5.94 -2.77 7.49
N GLN A 165 -7.19 -2.36 7.67
CA GLN A 165 -7.61 -0.96 7.57
C GLN A 165 -7.14 -0.14 8.78
N GLY A 166 -7.08 -0.75 9.97
CA GLY A 166 -6.71 -0.07 11.22
C GLY A 166 -7.67 1.09 11.52
N ILE A 167 -7.14 2.23 11.96
CA ILE A 167 -7.94 3.42 12.34
C ILE A 167 -8.82 3.97 11.21
N ARG A 168 -8.54 3.64 9.94
CA ARG A 168 -9.42 4.04 8.82
C ARG A 168 -10.75 3.31 8.83
N ALA A 169 -10.81 2.13 9.45
CA ALA A 169 -12.07 1.42 9.59
C ALA A 169 -13.09 2.20 10.44
N LEU A 170 -12.64 3.12 11.31
CA LEU A 170 -13.54 3.96 12.11
C LEU A 170 -14.43 4.89 11.26
N THR A 171 -14.08 5.11 9.99
CA THR A 171 -14.90 5.90 9.06
C THR A 171 -15.83 5.03 8.21
N THR A 172 -15.82 3.71 8.38
CA THR A 172 -16.80 2.84 7.71
C THR A 172 -18.11 2.88 8.49
N GLU A 173 -19.23 2.85 7.76
CA GLU A 173 -20.54 3.02 8.37
C GLU A 173 -20.88 1.90 9.36
N GLU A 174 -20.50 0.66 9.04
CA GLU A 174 -20.71 -0.52 9.88
C GLU A 174 -19.96 -0.40 11.22
N VAL A 175 -18.65 -0.11 11.18
CA VAL A 175 -17.83 0.02 12.39
C VAL A 175 -18.24 1.24 13.20
N ALA A 176 -18.54 2.36 12.55
CA ALA A 176 -18.99 3.56 13.25
C ALA A 176 -20.33 3.36 13.97
N LYS A 177 -21.26 2.61 13.36
CA LYS A 177 -22.53 2.21 13.98
C LYS A 177 -22.29 1.26 15.15
N GLU A 178 -21.47 0.24 14.97
CA GLU A 178 -21.17 -0.76 15.99
C GLU A 178 -20.51 -0.12 17.23
N LEU A 179 -19.61 0.86 17.02
CA LEU A 179 -18.99 1.63 18.10
C LEU A 179 -19.87 2.75 18.66
N GLY A 180 -21.06 2.97 18.10
CA GLY A 180 -21.97 4.05 18.52
C GLY A 180 -21.31 5.43 18.43
N LEU A 181 -20.51 5.68 17.39
CA LEU A 181 -19.85 6.97 17.21
C LEU A 181 -20.91 8.05 16.94
N SER A 182 -20.84 9.16 17.66
CA SER A 182 -21.66 10.34 17.34
C SER A 182 -21.17 10.99 16.06
N ASP A 183 -22.05 11.74 15.38
CA ASP A 183 -21.68 12.39 14.12
C ASP A 183 -20.52 13.37 14.28
N LYS A 184 -20.41 14.00 15.46
CA LYS A 184 -19.26 14.81 15.81
C LYS A 184 -17.96 14.00 15.88
N VAL A 185 -17.98 12.85 16.56
CA VAL A 185 -16.78 11.99 16.66
C VAL A 185 -16.40 11.44 15.29
N LYS A 186 -17.37 11.05 14.45
CA LYS A 186 -17.11 10.64 13.06
C LYS A 186 -16.42 11.74 12.26
N ALA A 187 -16.95 12.97 12.32
CA ALA A 187 -16.38 14.12 11.64
C ALA A 187 -14.95 14.43 12.14
N ASP A 188 -14.73 14.41 13.45
CA ASP A 188 -13.40 14.65 14.05
C ASP A 188 -12.40 13.57 13.63
N VAL A 189 -12.81 12.30 13.58
CA VAL A 189 -11.99 11.16 13.13
C VAL A 189 -11.67 11.29 11.64
N GLU A 190 -12.66 11.61 10.81
CA GLU A 190 -12.47 11.79 9.37
C GLU A 190 -11.50 12.95 9.08
N ALA A 191 -11.68 14.09 9.74
CA ALA A 191 -10.80 15.24 9.61
C ALA A 191 -9.35 14.92 10.03
N GLU A 192 -9.16 14.21 11.15
CA GLU A 192 -7.83 13.80 11.61
C GLU A 192 -7.17 12.83 10.61
N ILE A 193 -7.92 11.88 10.06
CA ILE A 193 -7.42 10.94 9.05
C ILE A 193 -7.03 11.67 7.76
N GLN A 194 -7.82 12.65 7.32
CA GLN A 194 -7.53 13.45 6.13
C GLN A 194 -6.26 14.29 6.32
N ALA A 195 -6.17 15.05 7.41
CA ALA A 195 -5.00 15.86 7.74
C ALA A 195 -3.73 14.98 7.87
N SER A 196 -3.87 13.82 8.50
CA SER A 196 -2.80 12.83 8.62
C SER A 196 -2.36 12.27 7.26
N GLY A 197 -3.31 12.03 6.35
CA GLY A 197 -3.04 11.60 4.98
C GLY A 197 -2.29 12.64 4.17
N GLU A 198 -2.62 13.92 4.33
CA GLU A 198 -1.92 15.04 3.70
C GLU A 198 -0.49 15.18 4.22
N LYS A 199 -0.31 15.11 5.54
CA LYS A 199 1.00 15.11 6.18
C LYS A 199 1.85 13.97 5.66
N MET A 200 1.31 12.75 5.62
CA MET A 200 1.99 11.57 5.08
C MET A 200 2.37 11.76 3.61
N ARG A 201 1.48 12.33 2.78
CA ARG A 201 1.76 12.61 1.37
C ARG A 201 2.90 13.61 1.21
N SER A 202 2.88 14.70 1.98
CA SER A 202 3.92 15.73 1.97
C SER A 202 5.28 15.19 2.40
N GLU A 203 5.32 14.44 3.51
CA GLU A 203 6.53 13.78 4.00
C GLU A 203 7.10 12.78 2.99
N MET A 204 6.25 11.96 2.38
CA MET A 204 6.67 11.04 1.31
C MET A 204 7.23 11.79 0.11
N GLN A 205 6.58 12.88 -0.32
CA GLN A 205 7.05 13.71 -1.43
C GLN A 205 8.41 14.35 -1.13
N ALA A 206 8.64 14.81 0.09
CA ALA A 206 9.93 15.36 0.52
C ALA A 206 11.02 14.27 0.53
N LEU A 207 10.72 13.09 1.07
CA LEU A 207 11.65 11.96 1.14
C LEU A 207 12.04 11.43 -0.26
N PHE A 208 11.07 11.33 -1.18
CA PHE A 208 11.33 10.94 -2.57
C PHE A 208 12.21 11.94 -3.32
N GLN A 209 12.06 13.25 -3.06
CA GLN A 209 12.90 14.29 -3.65
C GLN A 209 14.31 14.34 -3.05
N GLY A 210 14.43 14.03 -1.75
CA GLY A 210 15.70 14.06 -1.03
C GLY A 210 16.61 12.85 -1.27
N GLY A 211 16.16 11.83 -2.02
CA GLY A 211 16.95 10.63 -2.31
C GLY A 211 17.21 9.70 -1.13
N ASN A 212 16.78 10.07 0.08
CA ASN A 212 16.97 9.27 1.29
C ASN A 212 15.87 8.21 1.43
N ARG A 213 16.16 7.00 0.99
CA ARG A 213 15.29 5.82 1.15
C ARG A 213 15.63 4.99 2.39
N GLU A 214 16.73 5.33 3.07
CA GLU A 214 17.17 4.65 4.28
C GLU A 214 16.35 5.16 5.48
N GLY A 215 15.91 4.24 6.36
CA GLY A 215 15.02 4.59 7.49
C GLY A 215 13.58 4.99 7.10
N LEU A 216 13.21 4.98 5.81
CA LEU A 216 11.86 5.32 5.35
C LEU A 216 10.79 4.46 6.06
N ARG A 217 11.08 3.17 6.25
CA ARG A 217 10.17 2.24 6.93
C ARG A 217 9.91 2.66 8.38
N GLU A 218 10.96 2.99 9.13
CA GLU A 218 10.87 3.41 10.53
C GLU A 218 10.11 4.73 10.65
N LYS A 219 10.44 5.73 9.82
CA LYS A 219 9.74 7.02 9.82
C LYS A 219 8.26 6.86 9.46
N MET A 220 7.93 5.99 8.49
CA MET A 220 6.53 5.71 8.14
C MET A 220 5.78 4.97 9.25
N GLU A 221 6.46 4.09 9.99
CA GLU A 221 5.88 3.42 11.15
C GLU A 221 5.63 4.39 12.31
N GLU A 222 6.58 5.28 12.59
CA GLU A 222 6.42 6.32 13.60
C GLU A 222 5.25 7.26 13.26
N LEU A 223 5.18 7.74 12.02
CA LEU A 223 4.06 8.55 11.54
C LEU A 223 2.74 7.78 11.68
N ARG A 224 2.69 6.51 11.27
CA ARG A 224 1.50 5.68 11.39
C ARG A 224 1.05 5.54 12.86
N LYS A 225 1.97 5.25 13.77
CA LYS A 225 1.69 5.14 15.22
C LYS A 225 1.20 6.45 15.82
N GLY A 226 1.79 7.58 15.43
CA GLY A 226 1.35 8.90 15.87
C GLY A 226 -0.08 9.22 15.42
N ILE A 227 -0.39 8.94 14.14
CA ILE A 227 -1.74 9.11 13.59
C ILE A 227 -2.74 8.22 14.32
N GLU A 228 -2.39 6.96 14.56
CA GLU A 228 -3.24 6.02 15.29
C GLU A 228 -3.53 6.51 16.71
N GLY A 229 -2.52 6.98 17.44
CA GLY A 229 -2.69 7.56 18.77
C GLY A 229 -3.64 8.78 18.78
N ASN A 230 -3.46 9.70 17.83
CA ASN A 230 -4.31 10.90 17.72
C ASN A 230 -5.77 10.56 17.46
N VAL A 231 -6.03 9.60 16.56
CA VAL A 231 -7.40 9.18 16.22
C VAL A 231 -8.04 8.45 17.40
N LEU A 232 -7.34 7.51 18.03
CA LEU A 232 -7.87 6.76 19.18
C LEU A 232 -8.14 7.65 20.41
N ALA A 233 -7.44 8.79 20.53
CA ALA A 233 -7.71 9.78 21.58
C ALA A 233 -9.06 10.50 21.41
N LYS A 234 -9.66 10.49 20.21
CA LYS A 234 -11.02 11.04 19.96
C LYS A 234 -12.12 10.11 20.47
N LEU A 235 -11.80 8.83 20.68
CA LEU A 235 -12.74 7.82 21.14
C LEU A 235 -12.77 7.80 22.67
N THR A 236 -13.89 7.33 23.22
CA THR A 236 -13.97 6.97 24.65
C THR A 236 -13.20 5.66 24.90
N GLN A 237 -12.90 5.37 26.17
CA GLN A 237 -12.25 4.10 26.53
C GLN A 237 -13.07 2.89 26.08
N SER A 238 -14.38 2.89 26.34
CA SER A 238 -15.28 1.81 25.92
C SER A 238 -15.29 1.61 24.40
N GLN A 239 -15.22 2.68 23.61
CA GLN A 239 -15.13 2.58 22.15
C GLN A 239 -13.79 1.99 21.69
N ARG A 240 -12.68 2.36 22.35
CA ARG A 240 -11.37 1.76 22.06
C ARG A 240 -11.34 0.27 22.39
N ASP A 241 -11.91 -0.11 23.53
CA ASP A 241 -11.96 -1.50 23.98
C ASP A 241 -12.82 -2.33 23.02
N LYS A 242 -14.01 -1.83 22.65
CA LYS A 242 -14.88 -2.49 21.65
C LYS A 242 -14.20 -2.59 20.29
N PHE A 243 -13.49 -1.54 19.84
CA PHE A 243 -12.74 -1.59 18.59
C PHE A 243 -11.60 -2.62 18.61
N ALA A 244 -10.96 -2.82 19.75
CA ALA A 244 -9.95 -3.87 19.93
C ALA A 244 -10.59 -5.27 19.91
N GLU A 245 -11.73 -5.45 20.57
CA GLU A 245 -12.50 -6.71 20.57
C GLU A 245 -12.96 -7.09 19.16
N MET A 246 -13.50 -6.13 18.40
CA MET A 246 -13.95 -6.35 17.03
C MET A 246 -12.84 -6.84 16.08
N LYS A 247 -11.56 -6.55 16.38
CA LYS A 247 -10.43 -7.01 15.54
C LYS A 247 -10.22 -8.52 15.65
N GLY A 248 -10.70 -9.17 16.71
CA GLY A 248 -10.54 -10.61 16.93
C GLY A 248 -9.07 -11.06 16.98
N GLU A 249 -8.84 -12.32 16.64
CA GLU A 249 -7.51 -12.94 16.68
C GLU A 249 -6.54 -12.26 15.70
N PRO A 250 -5.30 -11.94 16.10
CA PRO A 250 -4.31 -11.32 15.22
C PRO A 250 -4.09 -12.13 13.93
N PHE A 251 -3.97 -11.42 12.80
CA PHE A 251 -3.61 -12.00 11.51
C PHE A 251 -2.39 -11.28 10.93
N GLU A 252 -1.30 -12.01 10.74
CA GLU A 252 -0.09 -11.45 10.15
C GLU A 252 -0.20 -11.41 8.62
N MET A 253 -0.43 -10.22 8.08
CA MET A 253 -0.44 -10.03 6.64
C MET A 253 0.92 -10.38 6.03
N PRO A 254 0.95 -11.18 4.95
CA PRO A 254 2.20 -11.44 4.26
C PRO A 254 2.80 -10.13 3.75
N GLN A 255 4.11 -9.98 3.90
CA GLN A 255 4.81 -8.80 3.42
C GLN A 255 4.80 -8.80 1.89
N PHE A 256 3.95 -7.96 1.30
CA PHE A 256 4.01 -7.68 -0.13
C PHE A 256 5.21 -6.78 -0.38
N GLY A 257 6.22 -7.31 -1.07
CA GLY A 257 7.34 -6.51 -1.54
C GLY A 257 6.81 -5.29 -2.28
N PHE A 258 7.32 -4.11 -1.94
CA PHE A 258 7.07 -2.88 -2.70
C PHE A 258 7.77 -3.01 -4.06
N GLY A 259 7.10 -3.69 -4.98
CA GLY A 259 7.63 -4.16 -6.26
C GLY A 259 6.77 -5.32 -6.73
N GLY A 260 5.69 -5.01 -7.45
CA GLY A 260 4.81 -6.05 -8.00
C GLY A 260 5.55 -7.05 -8.89
N PRO A 261 4.87 -8.12 -9.36
CA PRO A 261 5.46 -9.21 -10.17
C PRO A 261 6.14 -8.82 -11.50
N GLY A 262 6.33 -7.53 -11.80
CA GLY A 262 7.12 -7.02 -12.93
C GLY A 262 8.47 -6.41 -12.55
N GLY A 263 8.91 -6.54 -11.29
CA GLY A 263 10.20 -5.99 -10.81
C GLY A 263 11.43 -6.86 -11.12
N GLN A 264 11.25 -8.16 -11.36
CA GLN A 264 12.30 -9.13 -11.65
C GLN A 264 12.23 -9.61 -13.11
N ARG A 265 12.55 -8.72 -14.05
CA ARG A 265 13.08 -9.13 -15.37
C ARG A 265 14.04 -8.07 -15.87
N GLY A 266 15.18 -8.00 -15.19
CA GLY A 266 16.30 -7.12 -15.53
C GLY A 266 17.64 -7.62 -14.96
N GLY A 267 17.69 -8.89 -14.57
CA GLY A 267 18.93 -9.62 -14.28
C GLY A 267 18.92 -10.86 -15.17
N ASP A 268 20.09 -11.19 -15.71
CA ASP A 268 20.35 -12.33 -16.60
C ASP A 268 20.03 -12.12 -18.09
N GLY A 269 21.01 -11.49 -18.76
CA GLY A 269 21.06 -11.34 -20.20
C GLY A 269 22.46 -11.00 -20.72
N GLY A 270 23.46 -11.79 -20.33
CA GLY A 270 24.66 -12.03 -21.14
C GLY A 270 25.67 -10.88 -21.28
N GLY A 271 26.72 -10.94 -20.45
CA GLY A 271 28.02 -10.38 -20.82
C GLY A 271 28.51 -11.04 -22.11
N GLY A 272 28.38 -10.33 -23.23
CA GLY A 272 29.03 -10.64 -24.49
C GLY A 272 30.07 -9.57 -24.79
N GLN A 273 31.35 -9.97 -24.79
CA GLN A 273 32.48 -9.17 -25.20
C GLN A 273 32.15 -8.28 -26.42
N ARG A 274 32.29 -6.96 -26.26
CA ARG A 274 32.59 -6.09 -27.40
C ARG A 274 34.04 -6.34 -27.80
N THR A 275 34.26 -7.37 -28.61
CA THR A 275 35.50 -7.52 -29.34
C THR A 275 35.61 -6.36 -30.31
N ARG A 276 36.55 -5.48 -30.00
CA ARG A 276 37.14 -4.47 -30.88
C ARG A 276 37.82 -5.20 -32.03
N GLY A 277 37.08 -5.47 -33.11
CA GLY A 277 37.60 -5.93 -34.39
C GLY A 277 37.67 -4.75 -35.35
N GLY A 278 38.87 -4.38 -35.77
CA GLY A 278 39.12 -3.26 -36.66
C GLY A 278 38.67 -3.56 -38.10
N ASP A 279 37.82 -2.69 -38.63
CA ASP A 279 37.53 -2.63 -40.05
C ASP A 279 38.61 -1.77 -40.74
N GLY A 280 39.65 -2.46 -41.22
CA GLY A 280 40.71 -1.91 -42.05
C GLY A 280 40.22 -1.74 -43.49
N GLY A 281 39.44 -0.70 -43.75
CA GLY A 281 39.07 -0.27 -45.09
C GLY A 281 40.26 0.39 -45.80
N GLY A 282 40.85 -0.32 -46.77
CA GLY A 282 42.01 0.10 -47.54
C GLY A 282 41.81 1.38 -48.35
N ARG A 283 42.76 2.31 -48.22
CA ARG A 283 42.97 3.41 -49.16
C ARG A 283 43.85 2.93 -50.32
N PRO A 284 43.48 3.16 -51.59
CA PRO A 284 44.36 2.86 -52.72
C PRO A 284 45.50 3.89 -52.81
N GLN A 285 46.73 3.39 -52.94
CA GLN A 285 47.89 4.19 -53.32
C GLN A 285 47.80 4.59 -54.78
N ARG A 286 48.08 5.86 -55.08
CA ARG A 286 48.20 6.40 -56.42
C ARG A 286 49.69 6.40 -56.79
N PRO A 287 50.11 5.82 -57.93
CA PRO A 287 51.51 5.86 -58.34
C PRO A 287 51.88 7.25 -58.90
N ALA A 288 53.11 7.64 -58.64
CA ALA A 288 53.73 8.86 -59.14
C ALA A 288 54.05 8.75 -60.63
N GLN A 289 53.65 9.76 -61.40
CA GLN A 289 54.43 10.41 -62.46
C GLN A 289 54.07 11.89 -62.47
#